data_AF-I3KNW0-F1
#
_entry.id   AF-I3KNW0-F1
#
_cell.length_a   1.000
_cell.length_b   1.000
_cell.length_c   1.000
_cell.angle_alpha   90.00
_cell.angle_beta   90.00
_cell.angle_gamma   90.00
#
_symmetry.space_group_name_H-M   'P 1'
#
loop_
_entity.id
_entity.type
_entity.pdbx_description
1 polymer ?
#
loop_
_entity_poly.entity_id
_entity_poly.type
_entity_poly.pdbx_seq_one_letter_code
_entity_poly.pdbx_strand_id
1 'polypeptide(L)'
;MVYGYKSGEVHFRLKHGLNPAPLIKDSYNDLTICVESVAKLTSCFFPNPNIQDFFIDIHLKYFQNCTNENDPMTEDAPQEVVIGLTLLSVSFIPIMVYLVARS
;
A
#
# COMPACT_ATOMS: atom_id res chain seq x y z
N MET A 1 -6.25 2.40 -4.15
CA MET A 1 -5.12 2.62 -5.08
C MET A 1 -4.21 3.72 -4.57
N VAL A 2 -2.95 3.73 -5.00
CA VAL A 2 -2.08 4.91 -4.90
C VAL A 2 -1.46 5.09 -6.28
N TYR A 3 -1.59 6.28 -6.87
CA TYR A 3 -0.87 6.61 -8.09
C TYR A 3 0.52 7.12 -7.69
N GLY A 4 1.55 6.69 -8.41
CA GLY A 4 2.92 7.14 -8.23
C GLY A 4 3.52 7.54 -9.56
N TYR A 5 4.35 8.57 -9.56
CA TYR A 5 5.11 8.97 -10.74
C TYR A 5 6.48 8.29 -10.70
N LYS A 6 6.83 7.52 -11.72
CA LYS A 6 8.17 6.93 -11.86
C LYS A 6 8.66 7.18 -13.28
N SER A 7 9.83 7.80 -13.42
CA SER A 7 10.48 8.03 -14.72
C SER A 7 9.64 8.82 -15.75
N GLY A 8 8.76 9.71 -15.28
CA GLY A 8 7.88 10.51 -16.15
C GLY A 8 6.56 9.85 -16.53
N GLU A 9 6.30 8.62 -16.07
CA GLU A 9 5.06 7.88 -16.29
C GLU A 9 4.28 7.70 -14.99
N VAL A 10 2.95 7.68 -15.10
CA VAL A 10 2.06 7.49 -13.95
C VAL A 10 1.75 6.02 -13.80
N HIS A 11 2.30 5.41 -12.75
CA HIS A 11 2.04 4.03 -12.39
C HIS A 11 0.88 3.98 -11.40
N PHE A 12 -0.18 3.26 -11.76
CA PHE A 12 -1.18 2.81 -10.81
C PHE A 12 -0.64 1.60 -10.07
N ARG A 13 -0.34 1.78 -8.78
CA ARG A 13 0.00 0.67 -7.90
C ARG A 13 -1.28 0.25 -7.18
N LEU A 14 -1.57 -1.06 -7.23
CA LEU A 14 -2.51 -1.66 -6.28
C LEU A 14 -2.02 -1.31 -4.87
N LYS A 15 -2.94 -1.02 -3.94
CA LYS A 15 -2.55 -0.79 -2.55
C LYS A 15 -1.82 -2.05 -2.04
N HIS A 16 -0.83 -1.85 -1.17
CA HIS A 16 -0.26 -2.95 -0.38
C HIS A 16 -1.41 -3.74 0.26
N GLY A 17 -1.42 -5.06 0.05
CA GLY A 17 -2.51 -5.96 0.44
C GLY A 17 -3.04 -6.84 -0.71
N LEU A 18 -2.94 -6.40 -1.98
CA LEU A 18 -3.13 -7.29 -3.12
C LEU A 18 -1.77 -7.88 -3.49
N ASN A 19 -1.64 -9.21 -3.46
CA ASN A 19 -0.51 -9.92 -4.05
C ASN A 19 -0.98 -10.45 -5.42
N PRO A 20 -1.11 -9.58 -6.45
CA PRO A 20 -1.49 -10.02 -7.78
C PRO A 20 -0.41 -11.01 -8.26
N ALA A 21 -0.81 -12.16 -8.77
CA ALA A 21 0.11 -13.02 -9.51
C ALA A 21 0.90 -12.17 -10.53
N PRO A 22 2.19 -12.47 -10.82
CA PRO A 22 3.03 -11.65 -11.68
C PRO A 22 2.36 -11.23 -12.99
N LEU A 23 1.56 -12.13 -13.58
CA LEU A 23 0.77 -11.92 -14.79
C LEU A 23 -0.25 -10.77 -14.69
N ILE A 24 -0.89 -10.61 -13.53
CA ILE A 24 -1.89 -9.56 -13.31
C ILE A 24 -1.22 -8.19 -13.23
N LYS A 25 -0.03 -8.14 -12.62
CA LYS A 25 0.76 -6.90 -12.54
C LYS A 25 1.17 -6.42 -13.93
N ASP A 26 1.64 -7.32 -14.78
CA ASP A 26 2.06 -6.98 -16.16
C ASP A 26 0.86 -6.54 -17.01
N SER A 27 -0.25 -7.28 -16.96
CA SER A 27 -1.49 -6.91 -17.69
C SER A 27 -2.05 -5.55 -17.26
N TYR A 28 -1.96 -5.23 -15.96
CA TYR A 28 -2.43 -3.97 -15.41
C TYR A 28 -1.51 -2.79 -15.78
N ASN A 29 -0.20 -3.06 -15.90
CA ASN A 29 0.77 -2.11 -16.42
C ASN A 29 0.48 -1.78 -17.90
N ASP A 30 0.24 -2.80 -18.71
CA ASP A 30 -0.08 -2.63 -20.13
C ASP A 30 -1.39 -1.86 -20.33
N LEU A 31 -2.40 -2.13 -19.49
CA LEU A 31 -3.62 -1.33 -19.46
C LEU A 31 -3.33 0.14 -19.14
N THR A 32 -2.45 0.41 -18.18
CA THR A 32 -2.07 1.78 -17.79
C THR A 32 -1.41 2.53 -18.94
N ILE A 33 -0.43 1.90 -19.61
CA ILE A 33 0.27 2.49 -20.77
C ILE A 33 -0.70 2.73 -21.93
N CYS A 34 -1.64 1.80 -22.16
CA CYS A 34 -2.67 1.93 -23.18
C CYS A 34 -3.55 3.16 -22.92
N VAL A 35 -4.06 3.32 -21.70
CA VAL A 35 -4.91 4.46 -21.33
C VAL A 35 -4.14 5.78 -21.38
N GLU A 36 -2.86 5.79 -20.97
CA GLU A 36 -2.00 6.96 -21.12
C GLU A 36 -1.81 7.35 -22.60
N SER A 37 -1.61 6.35 -23.47
CA SER A 37 -1.47 6.57 -24.92
C SER A 37 -2.77 7.11 -25.54
N VAL A 38 -3.92 6.59 -25.14
CA VAL A 38 -5.22 7.11 -25.56
C VAL A 38 -5.40 8.56 -25.10
N ALA A 39 -5.04 8.88 -23.85
CA ALA A 39 -5.10 10.26 -23.36
C ALA A 39 -4.20 11.20 -24.18
N LYS A 40 -2.99 10.77 -24.52
CA LYS A 40 -2.08 11.52 -25.42
C LYS A 40 -2.71 11.73 -26.81
N LEU A 41 -3.31 10.69 -27.41
CA LEU A 41 -3.97 10.77 -28.72
C LEU A 41 -5.17 11.71 -28.71
N THR A 42 -5.95 11.73 -27.62
CA THR A 42 -7.10 12.63 -27.46
C THR A 42 -6.70 14.01 -26.94
N SER A 43 -5.39 14.30 -26.80
CA SER A 43 -4.87 15.54 -26.21
C SER A 43 -5.43 15.85 -24.81
N CYS A 44 -5.75 14.80 -24.05
CA CYS A 44 -6.22 14.89 -22.67
C CYS A 44 -5.06 14.69 -21.69
N PHE A 45 -5.16 15.33 -20.54
CA PHE A 45 -4.18 15.15 -19.46
C PHE A 45 -4.34 13.77 -18.82
N PHE A 46 -3.22 13.16 -18.43
CA PHE A 46 -3.16 11.90 -17.70
C PHE A 46 -2.47 12.12 -16.36
N PRO A 47 -3.06 11.69 -15.23
CA PRO A 47 -4.40 11.13 -15.08
C PRO A 47 -5.49 12.22 -15.09
N ASN A 48 -6.73 11.85 -15.40
CA ASN A 48 -7.91 12.72 -15.29
C ASN A 48 -9.08 11.98 -14.59
N PRO A 49 -10.14 12.69 -14.14
CA PRO A 49 -11.24 12.08 -13.40
C PRO A 49 -11.93 10.92 -14.14
N ASN A 50 -12.12 11.04 -15.46
CA ASN A 50 -12.74 9.97 -16.25
C ASN A 50 -11.89 8.69 -16.25
N ILE A 51 -10.56 8.84 -16.29
CA ILE A 51 -9.62 7.73 -16.21
C ILE A 51 -9.62 7.12 -14.81
N GLN A 52 -9.76 7.94 -13.78
CA GLN A 52 -9.88 7.47 -12.41
C GLN A 52 -11.13 6.60 -12.22
N ASP A 53 -12.29 7.04 -12.72
CA ASP A 53 -13.54 6.28 -12.66
C ASP A 53 -13.44 4.97 -13.44
N PHE A 54 -12.82 4.99 -14.63
CA PHE A 54 -12.53 3.79 -15.40
C PHE A 54 -11.71 2.75 -14.60
N PHE A 55 -10.65 3.18 -13.92
CA PHE A 55 -9.86 2.27 -13.09
C PHE A 55 -10.65 1.76 -11.87
N ILE A 56 -11.53 2.57 -11.28
CA ILE A 56 -12.42 2.13 -10.20
C ILE A 56 -13.35 1.03 -10.71
N ASP A 57 -13.94 1.16 -11.88
CA ASP A 57 -14.82 0.13 -12.47
C ASP A 57 -14.07 -1.18 -12.74
N ILE A 58 -12.83 -1.11 -13.23
CA ILE A 58 -11.98 -2.30 -13.41
C ILE A 58 -11.73 -3.00 -12.07
N HIS A 59 -11.44 -2.25 -11.00
CA HIS A 59 -11.28 -2.80 -9.65
C HIS A 59 -12.57 -3.44 -9.15
N LEU A 60 -13.68 -2.73 -9.29
CA LEU A 60 -15.00 -3.23 -8.94
C LEU A 60 -15.50 -4.36 -9.82
N LYS A 61 -14.84 -4.71 -10.93
CA LYS A 61 -15.28 -5.82 -11.79
C LYS A 61 -14.38 -7.05 -11.67
N TYR A 62 -13.07 -6.84 -11.58
CA TYR A 62 -12.08 -7.91 -11.62
C TYR A 62 -11.45 -8.22 -10.25
N PHE A 63 -11.58 -7.31 -9.28
CA PHE A 63 -10.92 -7.40 -7.97
C PHE A 63 -11.91 -7.36 -6.79
N GLN A 64 -13.21 -7.62 -7.02
CA GLN A 64 -14.25 -7.58 -5.98
C GLN A 64 -14.00 -8.53 -4.81
N ASN A 65 -13.36 -9.67 -5.08
CA ASN A 65 -13.18 -10.76 -4.13
C ASN A 65 -11.72 -10.94 -3.69
N CYS A 66 -10.91 -9.89 -3.82
CA CYS A 66 -9.59 -9.87 -3.20
C CYS A 66 -9.76 -9.73 -1.69
N THR A 67 -10.02 -10.86 -1.01
CA THR A 67 -9.88 -10.93 0.45
C THR A 67 -8.42 -10.62 0.76
N ASN A 68 -8.18 -9.72 1.71
CA ASN A 68 -6.85 -9.49 2.29
C ASN A 68 -6.44 -10.70 3.17
N GLU A 69 -6.58 -11.92 2.65
CA GLU A 69 -6.37 -13.16 3.41
C GLU A 69 -4.89 -13.49 3.61
N ASN A 70 -4.00 -12.78 2.89
CA ASN A 70 -2.56 -13.00 2.93
C ASN A 70 -1.76 -11.70 3.04
N ASP A 71 -2.19 -10.76 3.89
CA ASP A 71 -1.29 -9.71 4.37
C ASP A 71 -0.65 -10.12 5.71
N PRO A 72 0.51 -10.79 5.71
CA PRO A 72 1.31 -10.89 6.93
C PRO A 72 2.06 -9.59 7.25
N MET A 73 1.83 -8.47 6.55
CA MET A 73 2.66 -7.27 6.69
C MET A 73 1.84 -5.97 6.64
N THR A 74 1.26 -5.64 7.80
CA THR A 74 1.14 -4.31 8.47
C THR A 74 -0.23 -4.17 9.14
N GLU A 75 -0.72 -5.22 9.81
CA GLU A 75 -1.62 -4.97 10.94
C GLU A 75 -0.73 -4.43 12.07
N ASP A 76 -1.00 -3.21 12.55
CA ASP A 76 -0.38 -2.71 13.77
C ASP A 76 -0.42 -3.85 14.81
N ALA A 77 0.71 -4.13 15.46
CA ALA A 77 0.73 -5.16 16.51
C ALA A 77 -0.43 -4.87 17.47
N PRO A 78 -1.18 -5.90 17.92
CA PRO A 78 -2.37 -5.69 18.74
C PRO A 78 -2.05 -4.74 19.89
N GLN A 79 -2.95 -3.80 20.18
CA GLN A 79 -2.70 -2.67 21.09
C GLN A 79 -2.07 -3.10 22.42
N GLU A 80 -2.45 -4.27 22.93
CA GLU A 80 -1.89 -4.87 24.14
C GLU A 80 -0.37 -5.11 24.07
N VAL A 81 0.14 -5.56 22.93
CA VAL A 81 1.58 -5.82 22.71
C VAL A 81 2.35 -4.50 22.69
N VAL A 82 1.83 -3.48 22.01
CA VAL A 82 2.45 -2.15 21.95
C VAL A 82 2.51 -1.52 23.34
N ILE A 83 1.41 -1.61 24.10
CA ILE A 83 1.34 -1.10 25.49
C ILE A 83 2.31 -1.89 26.38
N GLY A 84 2.35 -3.22 26.26
CA GLY A 84 3.25 -4.08 27.03
C GLY A 84 4.73 -3.75 26.80
N LEU A 85 5.16 -3.62 25.54
CA LEU A 85 6.55 -3.25 25.21
C LEU A 85 6.90 -1.83 25.67
N THR A 86 5.95 -0.89 25.59
CA THR A 86 6.15 0.49 26.06
C THR A 86 6.34 0.51 27.58
N LEU A 87 5.49 -0.19 28.33
CA LEU A 87 5.63 -0.28 29.79
C LEU A 87 6.92 -0.99 30.20
N LEU A 88 7.29 -2.06 29.50
CA LEU A 88 8.53 -2.80 29.75
C LEU A 88 9.76 -1.90 29.56
N SER A 89 9.84 -1.19 28.42
CA SER A 89 10.97 -0.30 28.10
C SER A 89 11.08 0.88 29.06
N VAL A 90 9.94 1.49 29.43
CA VAL A 90 9.90 2.59 30.41
C VAL A 90 10.31 2.13 31.80
N SER A 91 9.91 0.92 32.21
CA SER A 91 10.22 0.37 33.54
C SER A 91 11.65 -0.16 33.66
N PHE A 92 12.26 -0.59 32.54
CA PHE A 92 13.60 -1.16 32.54
C PHE A 92 14.69 -0.15 32.92
N ILE A 93 14.55 1.10 32.45
CA ILE A 93 15.50 2.19 32.72
C ILE A 93 15.65 2.48 34.22
N PRO A 94 14.59 2.77 35.01
CA PRO A 94 14.72 3.05 36.44
C PRO A 94 15.18 1.82 37.24
N ILE A 95 14.80 0.61 36.84
CA ILE A 95 15.28 -0.63 37.48
C ILE A 95 16.80 -0.75 37.36
N MET A 96 17.34 -0.53 36.15
CA MET A 96 18.78 -0.58 35.93
C MET A 96 19.53 0.49 36.72
N VAL A 97 19.01 1.72 36.75
CA VAL A 97 19.60 2.80 37.57
C VAL A 97 19.58 2.46 39.06
N TYR A 98 18.47 1.90 39.56
CA TYR A 98 18.35 1.48 40.95
C TYR A 98 19.34 0.36 41.31
N LEU A 99 19.49 -0.64 40.44
CA LEU A 99 20.41 -1.76 40.66
C LEU A 99 21.87 -1.29 40.73
N VAL A 100 22.27 -0.37 39.84
CA VAL A 100 23.62 0.22 39.83
C VAL A 100 23.84 1.13 41.03
N ALA A 101 22.84 1.88 41.47
CA ALA A 101 22.96 2.73 42.66
C ALA A 101 23.01 1.93 43.97
N ARG A 102 22.56 0.68 43.96
CA ARG A 102 22.55 -0.23 45.12
C ARG A 102 23.78 -1.14 45.18
N SER A 103 24.58 -1.23 44.12
CA SER A 103 25.88 -1.93 44.09
C SER A 103 27.01 -1.06 44.63
#